data_AF-A0A924WKJ4-F1
#
_entry.id   AF-A0A924WKJ4-F1
#
_cell.length_a   1.000
_cell.length_b   1.000
_cell.length_c   1.000
_cell.angle_alpha   90.00
_cell.angle_beta   90.00
_cell.angle_gamma   90.00
#
_symmetry.space_group_name_H-M   'P 1'
#
loop_
_entity.id
_entity.type
_entity.pdbx_description
1 polymer ?
#
loop_
_entity_poly.entity_id
_entity_poly.type
_entity_poly.pdbx_seq_one_letter_code
_entity_poly.pdbx_strand_id
1 'polypeptide(L)' 'MGAIDSPTPLKLTIGQYAQMAEAGVFAPGARVELIEGSIYEMPPIGSLHAGTVDRIGRELTLRLGRRA' A
#
# COMPACT_ATOMS: atom_id res chain seq x y z
N MET A 1 4.21 31.73 17.25
CA MET A 1 4.29 30.62 16.30
C MET A 1 5.58 30.83 15.52
N GLY A 2 6.60 30.00 15.70
CA GLY A 2 7.88 30.17 15.00
C GLY A 2 7.69 30.07 13.48
N ALA A 3 8.40 30.89 12.72
CA ALA A 3 8.38 30.80 11.26
C ALA A 3 8.93 29.44 10.82
N ILE A 4 8.27 28.82 9.84
CA ILE A 4 8.77 27.61 9.20
C ILE A 4 9.88 28.00 8.22
N ASP A 5 11.14 27.76 8.60
CA ASP A 5 12.31 28.16 7.81
C ASP A 5 12.60 27.21 6.63
N SER A 6 11.90 26.07 6.54
CA SER A 6 11.97 25.14 5.42
C SER A 6 10.68 24.32 5.30
N PRO A 7 10.25 23.96 4.07
CA PRO A 7 9.06 23.15 3.87
C PRO A 7 9.25 21.78 4.53
N THR A 8 8.29 21.41 5.39
CA THR A 8 8.23 20.09 6.03
C THR A 8 7.06 19.32 5.41
N PRO A 9 7.27 18.09 4.91
CA PRO A 9 6.19 17.31 4.33
C PRO A 9 5.16 16.94 5.40
N LEU A 10 3.89 17.22 5.13
CA LEU A 10 2.78 16.76 5.95
C LEU A 10 2.61 15.25 5.77
N LYS A 11 2.35 14.56 6.88
CA LYS A 11 2.11 13.11 6.88
C LYS A 11 0.61 12.85 6.90
N LEU A 12 0.16 12.06 5.95
CA LEU A 12 -1.23 11.64 5.85
C LEU A 12 -1.55 10.58 6.90
N THR A 13 -2.75 10.67 7.44
CA THR A 13 -3.32 9.65 8.32
C THR A 13 -4.10 8.61 7.50
N ILE A 14 -4.37 7.47 8.12
CA ILE A 14 -5.21 6.41 7.53
C ILE A 14 -6.61 6.97 7.19
N GLY A 15 -7.18 7.82 8.05
CA GLY A 15 -8.49 8.41 7.82
C GLY A 15 -8.53 9.34 6.61
N GLN A 16 -7.49 10.16 6.42
CA GLN A 16 -7.37 11.01 5.23
C GLN A 16 -7.19 10.18 3.96
N TYR A 17 -6.36 9.13 4.01
CA TYR A 17 -6.20 8.21 2.89
C TYR A 17 -7.52 7.53 2.49
N ALA A 18 -8.32 7.08 3.47
CA ALA A 18 -9.64 6.48 3.22
C ALA A 18 -10.61 7.50 2.59
N GLN A 19 -10.67 8.73 3.11
CA GLN A 19 -11.50 9.80 2.55
C GLN A 19 -11.12 10.14 1.10
N MET A 20 -9.81 10.13 0.77
CA MET A 20 -9.34 10.35 -0.60
C MET A 20 -9.84 9.25 -1.54
N ALA A 21 -9.86 7.99 -1.09
CA ALA A 21 -10.38 6.87 -1.87
C ALA A 21 -11.91 7.00 -2.09
N GLU A 22 -12.67 7.33 -1.04
CA GLU A 22 -14.13 7.55 -1.12
C GLU A 22 -14.48 8.74 -2.03
N ALA A 23 -13.67 9.80 -2.00
CA ALA A 23 -13.82 10.98 -2.85
C ALA A 23 -13.38 10.73 -4.32
N GLY A 24 -12.89 9.54 -4.66
CA GLY A 24 -12.49 9.19 -6.02
C GLY A 24 -11.18 9.85 -6.49
N VAL A 25 -10.29 10.23 -5.56
CA VAL A 25 -8.99 10.83 -5.90
C VAL A 25 -8.10 9.86 -6.69
N PHE A 26 -8.22 8.56 -6.41
CA PHE A 26 -7.46 7.52 -7.11
C PHE A 26 -8.26 6.97 -8.29
N ALA A 27 -7.57 6.73 -9.41
CA ALA A 27 -8.21 6.12 -10.58
C ALA A 27 -8.78 4.72 -10.23
N PRO A 28 -9.86 4.28 -10.89
CA PRO A 28 -10.40 2.94 -10.69
C PRO A 28 -9.32 1.87 -10.93
N GLY A 29 -9.10 1.00 -9.95
CA GLY A 29 -8.07 -0.04 -10.01
C GLY A 29 -6.64 0.44 -9.78
N ALA A 30 -6.41 1.71 -9.45
CA ALA A 30 -5.11 2.21 -9.03
C ALA A 30 -4.61 1.44 -7.80
N ARG A 31 -3.37 0.96 -7.87
CA ARG A 31 -2.71 0.28 -6.76
C ARG A 31 -1.84 1.30 -6.04
N VAL A 32 -2.39 1.89 -4.98
CA VAL A 32 -1.69 2.86 -4.14
C VAL A 32 -1.56 2.34 -2.71
N GLU A 33 -0.48 2.73 -2.04
CA GLU A 33 -0.20 2.35 -0.65
C GLU A 33 0.15 3.59 0.18
N LEU A 34 -0.36 3.64 1.41
CA LEU A 34 0.03 4.63 2.41
C LEU A 34 1.16 4.06 3.26
N ILE A 35 2.37 4.59 3.09
CA ILE A 35 3.57 4.16 3.82
C ILE A 35 4.14 5.36 4.57
N GLU A 36 4.20 5.27 5.90
CA GLU A 36 4.72 6.34 6.78
C GLU A 36 4.11 7.73 6.50
N GLY A 37 2.83 7.78 6.17
CA GLY A 37 2.11 9.02 5.86
C GLY A 37 2.36 9.59 4.47
N SER A 38 2.96 8.81 3.56
CA SER A 38 3.17 9.17 2.15
C SER A 38 2.48 8.15 1.25
N ILE A 39 1.83 8.62 0.17
CA ILE A 39 1.14 7.76 -0.78
C ILE A 39 2.11 7.40 -1.92
N TYR A 40 2.20 6.12 -2.24
CA TYR A 40 3.00 5.59 -3.33
C TYR A 40 2.12 4.84 -4.33
N GLU A 41 2.36 5.05 -5.61
CA GLU A 41 1.81 4.17 -6.65
C GLU A 41 2.70 2.94 -6.77
N MET A 42 2.07 1.77 -6.77
CA MET A 42 2.77 0.51 -6.82
C MET A 42 2.93 0.04 -8.27
N PRO A 43 4.13 -0.43 -8.65
CA PRO A 43 4.37 -0.94 -10.00
C PRO A 43 3.45 -2.14 -10.27
N PRO A 44 3.03 -2.36 -11.52
CA PRO A 44 2.19 -3.49 -11.88
C PRO A 44 2.85 -4.82 -11.49
N ILE A 45 2.02 -5.79 -11.08
CA ILE A 45 2.50 -7.13 -10.77
C ILE A 45 2.78 -7.87 -12.07
N GLY A 46 4.06 -8.10 -12.37
CA GLY A 46 4.48 -8.92 -13.50
C GLY A 46 4.29 -10.42 -13.26
N SER A 47 4.27 -11.21 -14.33
CA SER A 47 4.04 -12.67 -14.28
C SER A 47 5.06 -13.41 -13.40
N LEU A 48 6.35 -13.02 -13.45
CA LEU A 48 7.39 -13.60 -12.61
C LEU A 48 7.13 -13.33 -11.12
N HIS A 49 6.71 -12.10 -10.79
CA HIS A 49 6.37 -11.74 -9.41
C HIS A 49 5.15 -12.54 -8.94
N ALA A 50 4.07 -12.54 -9.72
CA ALA A 50 2.85 -13.29 -9.42
C ALA A 50 3.13 -14.77 -9.17
N GLY A 51 3.80 -15.45 -10.11
CA GLY A 51 4.12 -16.88 -9.97
C GLY A 51 5.02 -17.18 -8.78
N THR A 52 5.93 -16.25 -8.41
CA THR A 52 6.77 -16.40 -7.22
C THR A 52 5.94 -16.31 -5.94
N VAL A 53 5.06 -15.31 -5.84
CA VAL A 53 4.16 -15.11 -4.70
C VAL A 53 3.20 -16.30 -4.56
N ASP A 54 2.58 -16.76 -5.64
CA ASP A 54 1.67 -17.91 -5.65
C ASP A 54 2.35 -19.19 -5.15
N ARG A 55 3.57 -19.45 -5.63
CA ARG A 55 4.35 -20.60 -5.18
C ARG A 55 4.64 -20.53 -3.68
N ILE A 56 5.05 -19.37 -3.18
CA ILE A 56 5.33 -19.17 -1.75
C ILE A 56 4.05 -19.37 -0.92
N GLY A 57 2.95 -18.73 -1.32
CA GLY A 57 1.65 -18.83 -0.64
C GLY A 57 1.13 -20.27 -0.58
N ARG A 58 1.28 -21.03 -1.67
CA ARG A 58 0.94 -22.46 -1.70
C ARG A 58 1.76 -23.27 -0.69
N GLU A 59 3.08 -23.09 -0.65
CA GLU A 59 3.94 -23.82 0.28
C GLU A 59 3.63 -23.49 1.74
N LEU A 60 3.39 -22.21 2.06
CA LEU A 60 2.99 -21.78 3.39
C LEU A 60 1.65 -22.42 3.80
N THR A 61 0.69 -22.44 2.90
CA THR A 61 -0.64 -23.03 3.15
C THR A 61 -0.54 -24.53 3.44
N LEU A 62 0.20 -25.28 2.61
CA LEU A 62 0.36 -26.72 2.77
C LEU A 62 1.05 -27.10 4.09
N ARG A 63 2.02 -26.31 4.54
CA ARG A 63 2.85 -26.63 5.71
C ARG A 63 2.31 -26.06 7.02
N LEU A 64 1.61 -24.93 6.98
CA LEU A 64 1.17 -24.18 8.15
C LEU A 64 -0.35 -24.08 8.32
N GLY A 65 -1.14 -24.32 7.26
CA GLY A 65 -2.59 -24.09 7.26
C GLY A 65 -3.42 -25.04 8.15
N ARG A 66 -2.83 -26.13 8.65
CA ARG A 66 -3.48 -27.08 9.57
C ARG A 66 -2.99 -26.97 11.02
N ARG A 67 -2.20 -25.94 11.35
CA ARG A 67 -1.60 -25.74 12.70
C ARG A 67 -2.36 -24.72 13.56
N ALA A 68 -3.66 -24.53 13.32
CA ALA A 68 -4.51 -23.66 14.13
C ALA A 68 -5.25 -24.45 15.21
#